data_AF-A0A1R1PX33-F1
#
_entry.id   AF-A0A1R1PX33-F1
#
_cell.length_a   1.000
_cell.length_b   1.000
_cell.length_c   1.000
_cell.angle_alpha   90.00
_cell.angle_beta   90.00
_cell.angle_gamma   90.00
#
_symmetry.space_group_name_H-M   'P 1'
#
loop_
_entity.id
_entity.type
_entity.pdbx_description
1 polymer ?
#
loop_
_entity_poly.entity_id
_entity_poly.type
_entity_poly.pdbx_seq_one_letter_code
_entity_poly.pdbx_strand_id
1 'polypeptide(L)'
;MQYYPDSWANELLEIYNEYGIQAEAHSIDDVIDSSTTKKGTVVHAIIRATRSDTVESMVLSVPTRISTDPKLSNANAIELSVALAIHFSEMHIWSKDVVIITSDLGEYGVYKWLQSHLLLDTDNSKGYQKYRVGAIQGAVGLEIPPGTNFDKIGLYYEGKDGQLSNLDLPNTAAIIFGFQNFEALNHGSKSCHKLTSDFEKYKCVFWNLIRGMKVLAFGSNHGTQAPFLEYRIDAISVIAIPRDVDGLECKLNTANPYNHNYNYNYTPIVSDPYGACNNIRSIESLFRSINNLLEHFHQSFFLYLLPDSKRYISIGNYIVPVILMTVAILLKKRKFGRYNVQTSADGAFNAFQLASLQTFVVYPGNSSNFGVTCRAIFGFFAACLQDSDSQFY
;
A
#
# COMPACT_ATOMS: atom_id res chain seq x y z
N MET A 1 8.29 0.52 -35.28
CA MET A 1 9.28 -0.41 -34.69
C MET A 1 8.55 -1.16 -33.60
N GLN A 2 8.34 -2.47 -33.74
CA GLN A 2 7.80 -3.29 -32.64
C GLN A 2 8.82 -3.26 -31.50
N TYR A 3 8.42 -2.70 -30.37
CA TYR A 3 9.21 -2.75 -29.14
C TYR A 3 9.27 -4.21 -28.69
N TYR A 4 10.47 -4.76 -28.58
CA TYR A 4 10.67 -6.09 -28.01
C TYR A 4 10.58 -5.96 -26.49
N PRO A 5 9.85 -6.86 -25.80
CA PRO A 5 9.86 -6.90 -24.34
C PRO A 5 11.29 -7.04 -23.84
N ASP A 6 11.60 -6.41 -22.72
CA ASP A 6 12.88 -6.56 -22.02
C ASP A 6 13.19 -8.06 -21.78
N SER A 7 14.47 -8.43 -21.70
CA SER A 7 14.90 -9.84 -21.60
C SER A 7 14.23 -10.61 -20.45
N TRP A 8 14.01 -9.94 -19.30
CA TRP A 8 13.35 -10.53 -18.13
C TRP A 8 11.87 -10.87 -18.38
N ALA A 9 11.18 -10.08 -19.22
CA ALA A 9 9.77 -10.31 -19.50
C ALA A 9 9.58 -11.55 -20.35
N ASN A 10 10.46 -11.76 -21.35
CA ASN A 10 10.44 -12.96 -22.18
C ASN A 10 10.77 -14.21 -21.35
N GLU A 11 11.75 -14.13 -20.45
CA GLU A 11 12.11 -15.23 -19.54
C GLU A 11 10.93 -15.64 -18.65
N LEU A 12 10.22 -14.68 -18.06
CA LEU A 12 9.00 -14.96 -17.28
C LEU A 12 7.90 -15.60 -18.14
N LEU A 13 7.70 -15.12 -19.37
CA LEU A 13 6.73 -15.71 -20.29
C LEU A 13 7.09 -17.16 -20.64
N GLU A 14 8.37 -17.45 -20.89
CA GLU A 14 8.85 -18.80 -21.18
C GLU A 14 8.58 -19.73 -19.99
N ILE A 15 8.93 -19.31 -18.77
CA ILE A 15 8.67 -20.08 -17.54
C ILE A 15 7.17 -20.34 -17.38
N TYR A 16 6.31 -19.32 -17.47
CA TYR A 16 4.87 -19.51 -17.31
C TYR A 16 4.29 -20.45 -18.38
N ASN A 17 4.74 -20.34 -19.63
CA ASN A 17 4.30 -21.21 -20.71
C ASN A 17 4.75 -22.67 -20.51
N GLU A 18 5.95 -22.91 -19.95
CA GLU A 18 6.44 -24.26 -19.63
C GLU A 18 5.51 -24.97 -18.62
N TYR A 19 5.00 -24.24 -17.64
CA TYR A 19 4.06 -24.74 -16.64
C TYR A 19 2.58 -24.62 -17.05
N GLY A 20 2.29 -24.25 -18.30
CA GLY A 20 0.93 -24.12 -18.84
C GLY A 20 0.10 -22.98 -18.25
N ILE A 21 0.75 -21.99 -17.64
CA ILE A 21 0.12 -20.79 -17.08
C ILE A 21 -0.07 -19.76 -18.20
N GLN A 22 -1.28 -19.20 -18.32
CA GLN A 22 -1.60 -18.22 -19.37
C GLN A 22 -0.91 -16.89 -19.07
N ALA A 23 0.12 -16.50 -19.82
CA ALA A 23 0.84 -15.24 -19.59
C ALA A 23 0.95 -14.36 -20.84
N GLU A 24 0.93 -13.04 -20.62
CA GLU A 24 1.01 -12.02 -21.67
C GLU A 24 1.79 -10.79 -21.17
N ALA A 25 2.64 -10.24 -22.05
CA ALA A 25 3.36 -9.00 -21.81
C ALA A 25 2.68 -7.82 -22.52
N HIS A 26 2.53 -6.72 -21.79
CA HIS A 26 1.98 -5.46 -22.27
C HIS A 26 3.05 -4.38 -22.22
N SER A 27 3.34 -3.78 -23.38
CA SER A 27 4.28 -2.66 -23.50
C SER A 27 3.54 -1.34 -23.28
N ILE A 28 4.02 -0.56 -22.32
CA ILE A 28 3.56 0.78 -21.99
C ILE A 28 4.51 1.77 -22.62
N ASP A 29 3.99 2.58 -23.55
CA ASP A 29 4.69 3.71 -24.16
C ASP A 29 3.80 4.95 -24.01
N ASP A 30 4.00 5.69 -22.92
CA ASP A 30 3.22 6.89 -22.60
C ASP A 30 4.10 8.15 -22.61
N VAL A 31 3.57 9.20 -23.25
CA VAL A 31 4.14 10.54 -23.23
C VAL A 31 3.44 11.33 -22.12
N ILE A 32 4.14 11.60 -21.02
CA ILE A 32 3.56 12.29 -19.85
C ILE A 32 3.69 13.81 -20.02
N ASP A 33 4.84 14.27 -20.49
CA ASP A 33 5.09 15.65 -20.91
C ASP A 33 5.77 15.66 -22.28
N SER A 34 5.79 16.81 -22.96
CA SER A 34 6.44 17.00 -24.27
C SER A 34 7.92 16.58 -24.33
N SER A 35 8.56 16.35 -23.18
CA SER A 35 9.96 15.90 -23.04
C SER A 35 10.15 14.57 -22.29
N THR A 36 9.11 13.99 -21.66
CA THR A 36 9.26 12.74 -20.88
C THR A 36 8.34 11.64 -21.39
N THR A 37 8.97 10.62 -21.98
CA THR A 37 8.30 9.36 -22.34
C THR A 37 8.63 8.32 -21.28
N LYS A 38 7.60 7.78 -20.62
CA LYS A 38 7.76 6.59 -19.79
C LYS A 38 7.53 5.37 -20.67
N LYS A 39 8.56 4.55 -20.74
CA LYS A 39 8.53 3.26 -21.42
C LYS A 39 8.67 2.17 -20.37
N GLY A 40 7.87 1.12 -20.50
CA GLY A 40 8.00 -0.04 -19.66
C GLY A 40 7.17 -1.23 -20.11
N THR A 41 7.35 -2.35 -19.44
CA THR A 41 6.71 -3.62 -19.72
C THR A 41 6.04 -4.18 -18.46
N VAL A 42 4.78 -4.57 -18.61
CA VAL A 42 4.04 -5.31 -17.58
C VAL A 42 3.79 -6.72 -18.08
N VAL A 43 4.22 -7.72 -17.33
CA VAL A 43 3.87 -9.11 -17.58
C VAL A 43 2.75 -9.49 -16.63
N HIS A 44 1.68 -10.07 -17.14
CA HIS A 44 0.66 -10.68 -16.28
C HIS A 44 0.49 -12.15 -16.64
N ALA A 45 0.30 -12.98 -15.62
CA ALA A 45 0.06 -14.41 -15.72
C ALA A 45 -1.23 -14.76 -14.98
N ILE A 46 -2.02 -15.67 -15.53
CA ILE A 46 -3.33 -16.06 -15.02
C ILE A 46 -3.34 -17.55 -14.75
N ILE A 47 -3.63 -17.90 -13.51
CA ILE A 47 -3.90 -19.25 -13.05
C ILE A 47 -5.42 -19.35 -12.91
N ARG A 48 -6.05 -20.11 -13.83
CA ARG A 48 -7.50 -20.26 -13.85
C ARG A 48 -7.98 -21.13 -12.68
N ALA A 49 -9.01 -20.68 -12.00
CA ALA A 49 -9.67 -21.45 -10.96
C ALA A 49 -10.32 -22.70 -11.56
N THR A 50 -10.12 -23.85 -10.91
CA THR A 50 -10.71 -25.13 -11.34
C THR A 50 -12.16 -25.30 -10.88
N ARG A 51 -12.60 -24.52 -9.88
CA ARG A 51 -13.92 -24.65 -9.23
C ARG A 51 -14.89 -23.52 -9.56
N SER A 52 -14.58 -22.66 -10.53
CA SER A 52 -15.34 -21.44 -10.77
C SER A 52 -15.42 -21.09 -12.25
N ASP A 53 -16.37 -20.23 -12.59
CA ASP A 53 -16.67 -19.80 -13.96
C ASP A 53 -15.69 -18.73 -14.47
N THR A 54 -14.53 -18.55 -13.82
CA THR A 54 -13.46 -17.59 -14.19
C THR A 54 -13.90 -16.11 -14.23
N VAL A 55 -15.03 -15.80 -13.56
CA VAL A 55 -15.62 -14.45 -13.52
C VAL A 55 -15.01 -13.55 -12.47
N GLU A 56 -14.38 -14.13 -11.45
CA GLU A 56 -13.73 -13.43 -10.35
C GLU A 56 -12.24 -13.75 -10.31
N SER A 57 -11.44 -12.79 -9.87
CA SER A 57 -10.00 -12.93 -9.74
C SER A 57 -9.45 -12.27 -8.48
N MET A 58 -8.25 -12.67 -8.08
CA MET A 58 -7.45 -12.03 -7.05
C MET A 58 -6.03 -11.83 -7.57
N VAL A 59 -5.40 -10.72 -7.17
CA VAL A 59 -4.16 -10.26 -7.81
C VAL A 59 -2.98 -10.30 -6.85
N LEU A 60 -1.85 -10.84 -7.30
CA LEU A 60 -0.53 -10.69 -6.70
C LEU A 60 0.28 -9.70 -7.56
N SER A 61 0.59 -8.52 -7.01
CA SER A 61 1.36 -7.48 -7.70
C SER A 61 2.79 -7.47 -7.20
N VAL A 62 3.75 -7.60 -8.11
CA VAL A 62 5.19 -7.70 -7.79
C VAL A 62 5.96 -6.72 -8.68
N PRO A 63 6.32 -5.53 -8.17
CA PRO A 63 7.14 -4.62 -8.95
C PRO A 63 8.55 -5.18 -9.11
N THR A 64 9.28 -4.83 -10.18
CA THR A 64 10.68 -5.26 -10.33
C THR A 64 11.66 -4.50 -9.45
N ARG A 65 11.23 -3.34 -8.94
CA ARG A 65 11.97 -2.47 -8.04
C ARG A 65 11.14 -2.17 -6.81
N ILE A 66 11.81 -1.91 -5.71
CA ILE A 66 11.15 -1.62 -4.43
C ILE A 66 10.58 -0.21 -4.47
N SER A 67 9.35 -0.04 -4.00
CA SER A 67 8.68 1.27 -4.00
C SER A 67 9.30 2.26 -3.01
N THR A 68 9.89 1.75 -1.92
CA THR A 68 10.56 2.57 -0.90
C THR A 68 11.96 3.03 -1.33
N ASP A 69 12.70 2.18 -2.06
CA ASP A 69 13.98 2.53 -2.67
C ASP A 69 14.08 2.01 -4.11
N PRO A 70 13.86 2.87 -5.11
CA PRO A 70 13.92 2.49 -6.52
C PRO A 70 15.27 1.96 -7.00
N LYS A 71 16.35 2.12 -6.22
CA LYS A 71 17.67 1.57 -6.56
C LYS A 71 17.77 0.07 -6.28
N LEU A 72 16.94 -0.43 -5.37
CA LEU A 72 16.95 -1.83 -4.97
C LEU A 72 16.06 -2.65 -5.90
N SER A 73 16.61 -3.78 -6.34
CA SER A 73 15.86 -4.77 -7.12
C SER A 73 14.98 -5.61 -6.20
N ASN A 74 13.77 -5.92 -6.68
CA ASN A 74 12.80 -6.78 -6.00
C ASN A 74 12.83 -8.22 -6.57
N ALA A 75 13.99 -8.68 -7.06
CA ALA A 75 14.16 -9.99 -7.67
C ALA A 75 13.73 -11.15 -6.73
N ASN A 76 13.98 -11.00 -5.42
CA ASN A 76 13.55 -11.92 -4.38
C ASN A 76 12.02 -12.15 -4.37
N ALA A 77 11.21 -11.10 -4.54
CA ALA A 77 9.76 -11.25 -4.63
C ALA A 77 9.31 -11.84 -5.97
N ILE A 78 10.05 -11.60 -7.06
CA ILE A 78 9.76 -12.21 -8.37
C ILE A 78 10.02 -13.72 -8.33
N GLU A 79 11.15 -14.14 -7.75
CA GLU A 79 11.43 -15.58 -7.57
C GLU A 79 10.34 -16.25 -6.74
N LEU A 80 9.92 -15.61 -5.65
CA LEU A 80 8.85 -16.10 -4.79
C LEU A 80 7.49 -16.12 -5.51
N SER A 81 7.19 -15.14 -6.37
CA SER A 81 5.92 -15.11 -7.10
C SER A 81 5.86 -16.17 -8.18
N VAL A 82 6.97 -16.45 -8.87
CA VAL A 82 7.07 -17.57 -9.83
C VAL A 82 6.91 -18.90 -9.10
N ALA A 83 7.58 -19.10 -7.96
CA ALA A 83 7.41 -20.30 -7.15
C ALA A 83 5.96 -20.47 -6.66
N LEU A 84 5.33 -19.40 -6.20
CA LEU A 84 3.91 -19.39 -5.83
C LEU A 84 3.01 -19.69 -7.04
N ALA A 85 3.34 -19.20 -8.23
CA ALA A 85 2.57 -19.43 -9.44
C ALA A 85 2.49 -20.92 -9.79
N ILE A 86 3.66 -21.58 -9.78
CA ILE A 86 3.79 -23.02 -10.04
C ILE A 86 3.06 -23.80 -8.93
N HIS A 87 3.26 -23.42 -7.67
CA HIS A 87 2.58 -24.08 -6.56
C HIS A 87 1.05 -23.92 -6.62
N PHE A 88 0.56 -22.74 -7.02
CA PHE A 88 -0.86 -22.45 -7.12
C PHE A 88 -1.52 -23.14 -8.30
N SER A 89 -0.82 -23.32 -9.43
CA SER A 89 -1.34 -24.04 -10.60
C SER A 89 -1.53 -25.54 -10.32
N GLU A 90 -0.74 -26.12 -9.42
CA GLU A 90 -0.91 -27.51 -8.96
C GLU A 90 -2.10 -27.69 -8.01
N MET A 91 -2.53 -26.62 -7.32
CA MET A 91 -3.58 -26.68 -6.32
C MET A 91 -5.00 -26.53 -6.91
N HIS A 92 -5.89 -27.46 -6.57
CA HIS A 92 -7.27 -27.50 -7.05
C HIS A 92 -8.29 -26.91 -6.07
N ILE A 93 -7.87 -25.92 -5.28
CA ILE A 93 -8.69 -25.31 -4.21
C ILE A 93 -9.30 -23.97 -4.60
N TRP A 94 -8.79 -23.35 -5.66
CA TRP A 94 -9.13 -21.99 -6.02
C TRP A 94 -10.52 -21.90 -6.65
N SER A 95 -11.31 -20.94 -6.16
CA SER A 95 -12.62 -20.54 -6.68
C SER A 95 -12.58 -19.17 -7.37
N LYS A 96 -11.42 -18.49 -7.35
CA LYS A 96 -11.16 -17.24 -8.05
C LYS A 96 -9.85 -17.39 -8.81
N ASP A 97 -9.78 -16.82 -10.01
CA ASP A 97 -8.56 -16.84 -10.81
C ASP A 97 -7.45 -16.10 -10.06
N VAL A 98 -6.23 -16.63 -10.06
CA VAL A 98 -5.08 -15.95 -9.47
C VAL A 98 -4.30 -15.27 -10.57
N VAL A 99 -4.16 -13.96 -10.47
CA VAL A 99 -3.45 -13.14 -11.45
C VAL A 99 -2.17 -12.63 -10.83
N ILE A 100 -1.04 -12.93 -11.44
CA ILE A 100 0.27 -12.44 -11.01
C ILE A 100 0.70 -11.36 -11.98
N ILE A 101 1.06 -10.18 -11.47
CA ILE A 101 1.45 -9.03 -12.26
C ILE A 101 2.87 -8.64 -11.87
N THR A 102 3.76 -8.61 -12.86
CA THR A 102 5.12 -8.11 -12.70
C THR A 102 5.28 -6.83 -13.52
N SER A 103 5.63 -5.72 -12.86
CA SER A 103 5.77 -4.42 -13.51
C SER A 103 7.11 -3.77 -13.25
N ASP A 104 7.73 -3.26 -14.32
CA ASP A 104 8.96 -2.47 -14.24
C ASP A 104 8.77 -1.02 -13.78
N LEU A 105 7.63 -0.42 -14.11
CA LEU A 105 7.22 0.92 -13.71
C LEU A 105 6.53 0.93 -12.33
N GLY A 106 6.57 -0.19 -11.60
CA GLY A 106 5.96 -0.37 -10.29
C GLY A 106 4.49 0.02 -10.29
N GLU A 107 4.13 0.97 -9.45
CA GLU A 107 2.75 1.47 -9.34
C GLU A 107 2.16 1.95 -10.67
N TYR A 108 2.94 2.70 -11.46
CA TYR A 108 2.45 3.29 -12.70
C TYR A 108 2.11 2.22 -13.75
N GLY A 109 2.89 1.14 -13.80
CA GLY A 109 2.61 0.05 -14.73
C GLY A 109 1.36 -0.73 -14.34
N VAL A 110 1.13 -0.96 -13.04
CA VAL A 110 -0.11 -1.55 -12.54
C VAL A 110 -1.32 -0.68 -12.87
N TYR A 111 -1.22 0.64 -12.68
CA TYR A 111 -2.28 1.57 -13.04
C TYR A 111 -2.66 1.49 -14.53
N LYS A 112 -1.66 1.45 -15.41
CA LYS A 112 -1.86 1.33 -16.86
C LYS A 112 -2.42 -0.02 -17.28
N TRP A 113 -1.94 -1.09 -16.64
CA TRP A 113 -2.50 -2.42 -16.84
C TRP A 113 -3.99 -2.46 -16.44
N LEU A 114 -4.37 -1.91 -15.28
CA LEU A 114 -5.77 -1.81 -14.84
C LEU A 114 -6.62 -1.02 -15.85
N GLN A 115 -6.11 0.11 -16.34
CA GLN A 115 -6.79 0.93 -17.34
C GLN A 115 -7.07 0.13 -18.63
N SER A 116 -6.09 -0.64 -19.10
CA SER A 116 -6.24 -1.49 -20.28
C SER A 116 -7.23 -2.64 -20.05
N HIS A 117 -7.32 -3.15 -18.82
CA HIS A 117 -8.18 -4.27 -18.47
C HIS A 117 -9.65 -3.87 -18.30
N LEU A 118 -9.90 -2.67 -17.78
CA LEU A 118 -11.23 -2.13 -17.53
C LEU A 118 -11.83 -1.43 -18.77
N LEU A 119 -11.21 -1.58 -19.95
CA LEU A 119 -11.64 -1.00 -21.23
C LEU A 119 -11.84 0.53 -21.19
N LEU A 120 -11.11 1.22 -20.32
CA LEU A 120 -11.16 2.69 -20.23
C LEU A 120 -10.30 3.37 -21.30
N ASP A 121 -9.61 2.59 -22.15
CA ASP A 121 -8.83 3.11 -23.26
C ASP A 121 -9.71 3.19 -24.51
N THR A 122 -10.12 4.40 -24.88
CA THR A 122 -10.98 4.68 -26.03
C THR A 122 -10.26 4.55 -27.37
N ASP A 123 -8.93 4.40 -27.35
CA ASP A 123 -8.11 4.25 -28.54
C ASP A 123 -8.05 2.79 -28.99
N ASN A 124 -8.98 2.44 -29.89
CA ASN A 124 -9.19 1.13 -30.55
C ASN A 124 -7.97 0.52 -31.31
N SER A 125 -6.75 1.01 -31.08
CA SER A 125 -5.54 0.61 -31.81
C SER A 125 -4.49 -0.09 -30.94
N LYS A 126 -4.63 -0.11 -29.61
CA LYS A 126 -3.69 -0.79 -28.69
C LYS A 126 -4.37 -1.90 -27.89
N GLY A 127 -4.50 -3.06 -28.55
CA GLY A 127 -4.43 -4.38 -27.92
C GLY A 127 -5.66 -4.83 -27.13
N TYR A 128 -6.50 -5.64 -27.77
CA TYR A 128 -7.28 -6.63 -27.04
C TYR A 128 -6.31 -7.53 -26.28
N GLN A 129 -6.38 -7.56 -24.95
CA GLN A 129 -5.63 -8.53 -24.16
C GLN A 129 -6.05 -9.94 -24.59
N LYS A 130 -5.06 -10.79 -24.91
CA LYS A 130 -5.31 -12.17 -25.33
C LYS A 130 -6.00 -12.96 -24.21
N TYR A 131 -5.60 -12.71 -22.97
CA TYR A 131 -6.16 -13.36 -21.80
C TYR A 131 -6.93 -12.38 -20.93
N ARG A 132 -8.25 -12.56 -20.85
CA ARG A 132 -9.12 -11.72 -20.02
C ARG A 132 -9.08 -12.14 -18.55
N VAL A 133 -9.04 -11.16 -17.66
CA VAL A 133 -9.11 -11.29 -16.19
C VAL A 133 -10.54 -11.01 -15.74
N GLY A 134 -11.02 -11.78 -14.77
CA GLY A 134 -12.33 -11.56 -14.16
C GLY A 134 -12.37 -10.34 -13.24
N ALA A 135 -13.52 -10.05 -12.64
CA ALA A 135 -13.65 -9.00 -11.64
C ALA A 135 -12.67 -9.21 -10.48
N ILE A 136 -11.83 -8.22 -10.19
CA ILE A 136 -10.80 -8.33 -9.15
C ILE A 136 -11.43 -8.08 -7.79
N GLN A 137 -11.37 -9.08 -6.93
CA GLN A 137 -11.95 -9.06 -5.58
C GLN A 137 -11.01 -8.42 -4.56
N GLY A 138 -9.70 -8.64 -4.72
CA GLY A 138 -8.68 -8.00 -3.91
C GLY A 138 -7.28 -8.20 -4.49
N ALA A 139 -6.35 -7.36 -4.06
CA ALA A 139 -4.97 -7.40 -4.51
C ALA A 139 -3.97 -7.38 -3.36
N VAL A 140 -2.86 -8.08 -3.54
CA VAL A 140 -1.74 -8.09 -2.59
C VAL A 140 -0.47 -7.71 -3.34
N GLY A 141 0.15 -6.60 -2.96
CA GLY A 141 1.48 -6.22 -3.38
C GLY A 141 2.54 -6.96 -2.57
N LEU A 142 3.62 -7.41 -3.22
CA LEU A 142 4.71 -8.10 -2.56
C LEU A 142 6.06 -7.48 -2.92
N GLU A 143 6.77 -7.01 -1.91
CA GLU A 143 8.13 -6.51 -2.04
C GLU A 143 9.03 -7.15 -0.99
N ILE A 144 10.13 -7.77 -1.46
CA ILE A 144 11.12 -8.39 -0.60
C ILE A 144 12.48 -7.80 -1.00
N PRO A 145 13.05 -6.90 -0.19
CA PRO A 145 14.38 -6.37 -0.48
C PRO A 145 15.45 -7.46 -0.53
N PRO A 146 16.60 -7.19 -1.15
CA PRO A 146 17.77 -8.07 -1.06
C PRO A 146 18.16 -8.27 0.42
N GLY A 147 18.16 -9.52 0.86
CA GLY A 147 18.44 -9.90 2.24
C GLY A 147 18.22 -11.38 2.46
N THR A 148 18.89 -11.94 3.48
CA THR A 148 18.85 -13.39 3.77
C THR A 148 17.86 -13.75 4.86
N ASN A 149 17.60 -12.85 5.81
CA ASN A 149 16.72 -13.09 6.95
C ASN A 149 15.67 -11.98 7.09
N PHE A 150 14.40 -12.38 7.14
CA PHE A 150 13.26 -11.50 7.37
C PHE A 150 12.49 -12.02 8.59
N ASP A 151 12.20 -11.15 9.55
CA ASP A 151 11.39 -11.48 10.74
C ASP A 151 10.22 -10.52 10.96
N LYS A 152 10.23 -9.42 10.22
CA LYS A 152 9.24 -8.36 10.29
C LYS A 152 8.73 -8.09 8.89
N ILE A 153 7.47 -7.71 8.82
CA ILE A 153 6.86 -7.22 7.60
C ILE A 153 6.21 -5.87 7.85
N GLY A 154 6.32 -4.99 6.88
CA GLY A 154 5.55 -3.76 6.79
C GLY A 154 4.26 -4.02 6.02
N LEU A 155 3.13 -3.69 6.64
CA LEU A 155 1.84 -3.62 5.96
C LEU A 155 1.58 -2.18 5.54
N TYR A 156 1.34 -2.00 4.25
CA TYR A 156 1.01 -0.72 3.61
C TYR A 156 -0.35 -0.87 2.95
N TYR A 157 -1.28 -0.02 3.34
CA TYR A 157 -2.71 -0.13 3.01
C TYR A 157 -3.28 1.22 2.56
N GLU A 158 -2.41 2.23 2.47
CA GLU A 158 -2.73 3.55 1.97
C GLU A 158 -2.80 3.55 0.43
N GLY A 159 -3.74 4.35 -0.09
CA GLY A 159 -3.87 4.69 -1.50
C GLY A 159 -3.56 6.16 -1.76
N LYS A 160 -3.72 6.58 -3.02
CA LYS A 160 -3.63 8.00 -3.39
C LYS A 160 -4.73 8.80 -2.69
N ASP A 161 -4.47 10.08 -2.45
CA ASP A 161 -5.43 11.04 -1.87
C ASP A 161 -6.02 10.63 -0.50
N GLY A 162 -5.27 9.83 0.26
CA GLY A 162 -5.69 9.39 1.59
C GLY A 162 -6.77 8.30 1.58
N GLN A 163 -6.95 7.61 0.46
CA GLN A 163 -7.74 6.39 0.39
C GLN A 163 -7.13 5.29 1.27
N LEU A 164 -7.99 4.42 1.80
CA LEU A 164 -7.62 3.31 2.66
C LEU A 164 -8.30 2.05 2.15
N SER A 165 -7.57 0.93 2.14
CA SER A 165 -8.20 -0.38 2.00
C SER A 165 -9.09 -0.68 3.20
N ASN A 166 -10.12 -1.49 2.98
CA ASN A 166 -10.95 -2.02 4.05
C ASN A 166 -10.11 -2.65 5.17
N LEU A 167 -10.40 -2.27 6.42
CA LEU A 167 -9.66 -2.64 7.63
C LEU A 167 -9.50 -4.16 7.82
N ASP A 168 -10.43 -4.97 7.32
CA ASP A 168 -10.36 -6.42 7.46
C ASP A 168 -9.17 -7.03 6.74
N LEU A 169 -8.75 -6.48 5.60
CA LEU A 169 -7.64 -6.99 4.83
C LEU A 169 -6.29 -6.86 5.57
N PRO A 170 -5.84 -5.67 6.03
CA PRO A 170 -4.62 -5.54 6.81
C PRO A 170 -4.71 -6.24 8.18
N ASN A 171 -5.88 -6.30 8.82
CA ASN A 171 -6.05 -7.06 10.07
C ASN A 171 -5.85 -8.57 9.85
N THR A 172 -6.49 -9.12 8.81
CA THR A 172 -6.35 -10.53 8.45
C THR A 172 -4.90 -10.85 8.09
N ALA A 173 -4.25 -9.99 7.32
CA ALA A 173 -2.83 -10.12 7.03
C ALA A 173 -1.99 -10.13 8.32
N ALA A 174 -2.16 -9.13 9.20
CA ALA A 174 -1.42 -9.05 10.46
C ALA A 174 -1.57 -10.32 11.32
N ILE A 175 -2.77 -10.90 11.36
CA ILE A 175 -3.04 -12.16 12.08
C ILE A 175 -2.34 -13.34 11.42
N ILE A 176 -2.46 -13.51 10.09
CA ILE A 176 -1.86 -14.61 9.34
C ILE A 176 -0.34 -14.62 9.49
N PHE A 177 0.28 -13.45 9.31
CA PHE A 177 1.72 -13.31 9.47
C PHE A 177 2.17 -13.52 10.92
N GLY A 178 1.36 -13.09 11.89
CA GLY A 178 1.58 -13.38 13.31
C GLY A 178 1.61 -14.87 13.64
N PHE A 179 0.77 -15.69 12.99
CA PHE A 179 0.79 -17.15 13.16
C PHE A 179 2.05 -17.82 12.61
N GLN A 180 2.72 -17.19 11.65
CA GLN A 180 3.96 -17.68 11.02
C GLN A 180 5.21 -17.07 11.66
N ASN A 181 5.08 -16.50 12.87
CA ASN A 181 6.15 -15.82 13.63
C ASN A 181 6.73 -14.57 12.96
N PHE A 182 6.01 -13.95 12.02
CA PHE A 182 6.37 -12.63 11.50
C PHE A 182 5.73 -11.54 12.36
N GLU A 183 6.52 -10.55 12.73
CA GLU A 183 5.98 -9.35 13.35
C GLU A 183 5.46 -8.39 12.27
N ALA A 184 4.13 -8.31 12.16
CA ALA A 184 3.48 -7.35 11.27
C ALA A 184 3.50 -5.94 11.87
N LEU A 185 4.00 -4.99 11.09
CA LEU A 185 4.18 -3.59 11.46
C LEU A 185 3.43 -2.69 10.49
N ASN A 186 2.65 -1.74 10.99
CA ASN A 186 1.96 -0.77 10.12
C ASN A 186 2.98 0.23 9.58
N HIS A 187 3.07 0.42 8.27
CA HIS A 187 4.02 1.35 7.61
C HIS A 187 5.49 1.16 8.04
N GLY A 188 5.89 -0.07 8.41
CA GLY A 188 7.22 -0.39 8.93
C GLY A 188 7.57 0.31 10.26
N SER A 189 6.56 0.73 11.02
CA SER A 189 6.74 1.41 12.31
C SER A 189 7.26 0.49 13.42
N LYS A 190 7.74 1.05 14.53
CA LYS A 190 8.27 0.24 15.65
C LYS A 190 7.11 -0.44 16.39
N SER A 191 7.34 -1.69 16.82
CA SER A 191 6.42 -2.42 17.70
C SER A 191 6.41 -1.80 19.09
N CYS A 192 5.29 -1.19 19.47
CA CYS A 192 5.17 -0.53 20.76
C CYS A 192 4.82 -1.51 21.89
N HIS A 193 4.35 -2.72 21.56
CA HIS A 193 3.94 -3.71 22.55
C HIS A 193 5.14 -4.28 23.35
N LYS A 194 6.35 -4.28 22.78
CA LYS A 194 7.57 -4.81 23.41
C LYS A 194 8.16 -3.89 24.48
N LEU A 195 7.65 -2.66 24.63
CA LEU A 195 8.15 -1.68 25.58
C LEU A 195 7.55 -1.93 26.98
N THR A 196 8.41 -1.92 28.01
CA THR A 196 8.02 -2.18 29.40
C THR A 196 7.51 -0.94 30.14
N SER A 197 7.99 0.24 29.79
CA SER A 197 7.54 1.51 30.36
C SER A 197 6.29 2.01 29.66
N ASP A 198 5.23 2.29 30.43
CA ASP A 198 3.98 2.85 29.92
C ASP A 198 4.21 4.18 29.19
N PHE A 199 5.07 5.04 29.72
CA PHE A 199 5.37 6.33 29.09
C PHE A 199 6.02 6.16 27.71
N GLU A 200 7.01 5.26 27.60
CA GLU A 200 7.65 4.99 26.30
C GLU A 200 6.70 4.31 25.33
N LYS A 201 5.79 3.46 25.83
CA LYS A 201 4.72 2.86 25.02
C LYS A 201 3.76 3.91 24.48
N TYR A 202 3.28 4.84 25.31
CA TYR A 202 2.44 5.95 24.87
C TYR A 202 3.13 6.83 23.84
N LYS A 203 4.40 7.18 24.09
CA LYS A 203 5.23 7.96 23.17
C LYS A 203 5.42 7.24 21.84
N CYS A 204 5.69 5.94 21.85
CA CYS A 204 5.82 5.12 20.65
C CYS A 204 4.51 5.12 19.84
N VAL A 205 3.38 4.83 20.49
CA VAL A 205 2.05 4.81 19.87
C VAL A 205 1.70 6.17 19.26
N PHE A 206 2.00 7.26 19.98
CA PHE A 206 1.77 8.62 19.50
C PHE A 206 2.56 8.91 18.21
N TRP A 207 3.84 8.54 18.16
CA TRP A 207 4.66 8.72 16.96
C TRP A 207 4.20 7.86 15.79
N ASN A 208 3.77 6.62 16.06
CA ASN A 208 3.20 5.74 15.03
C ASN A 208 1.91 6.34 14.45
N LEU A 209 1.03 6.87 15.31
CA LEU A 209 -0.21 7.51 14.88
C LEU A 209 0.07 8.76 14.03
N ILE A 210 0.98 9.64 14.46
CA ILE A 210 1.38 10.81 13.65
C ILE A 210 1.97 10.39 12.31
N ARG A 211 2.78 9.33 12.27
CA ARG A 211 3.34 8.81 11.02
C ARG A 211 2.24 8.33 10.08
N GLY A 212 1.27 7.55 10.57
CA GLY A 212 0.13 7.11 9.77
C GLY A 212 -0.71 8.29 9.28
N MET A 213 -1.04 9.25 10.16
CA MET A 213 -1.76 10.46 9.77
C MET A 213 -1.02 11.30 8.74
N LYS A 214 0.32 11.37 8.82
CA LYS A 214 1.15 12.06 7.84
C LYS A 214 1.02 11.41 6.46
N VAL A 215 1.16 10.08 6.40
CA VAL A 215 1.04 9.32 5.14
C VAL A 215 -0.33 9.55 4.51
N LEU A 216 -1.40 9.49 5.32
CA LEU A 216 -2.76 9.75 4.87
C LEU A 216 -2.99 11.19 4.40
N ALA A 217 -2.49 12.17 5.16
CA ALA A 217 -2.68 13.59 4.85
C ALA A 217 -1.95 14.04 3.59
N PHE A 218 -0.77 13.47 3.32
CA PHE A 218 -0.01 13.77 2.11
C PHE A 218 -0.39 12.88 0.92
N GLY A 219 -1.22 11.84 1.13
CA GLY A 219 -1.54 10.85 0.11
C GLY A 219 -0.30 10.15 -0.45
N SER A 220 0.79 10.11 0.31
CA SER A 220 2.01 9.42 -0.09
C SER A 220 1.74 7.92 -0.02
N ASN A 221 1.95 7.22 -1.11
CA ASN A 221 1.76 5.79 -1.20
C ASN A 221 3.12 5.07 -1.18
N HIS A 222 3.15 3.89 -0.57
CA HIS A 222 4.29 2.98 -0.64
C HIS A 222 3.78 1.62 -1.08
N GLY A 223 4.31 1.11 -2.18
CA GLY A 223 3.91 -0.17 -2.75
C GLY A 223 3.05 -0.04 -4.01
N THR A 224 2.56 -1.18 -4.49
CA THR A 224 1.77 -1.27 -5.73
C THR A 224 0.27 -1.37 -5.50
N GLN A 225 -0.20 -1.20 -4.26
CA GLN A 225 -1.61 -1.30 -3.87
C GLN A 225 -2.45 -0.08 -4.28
N ALA A 226 -1.83 1.10 -4.36
CA ALA A 226 -2.55 2.37 -4.52
C ALA A 226 -3.43 2.47 -5.78
N PRO A 227 -3.03 1.95 -6.96
CA PRO A 227 -3.88 1.95 -8.16
C PRO A 227 -5.14 1.11 -7.98
N PHE A 228 -5.07 0.00 -7.25
CA PHE A 228 -6.24 -0.85 -7.03
C PHE A 228 -7.31 -0.13 -6.20
N LEU A 229 -6.88 0.61 -5.17
CA LEU A 229 -7.77 1.40 -4.32
C LEU A 229 -8.52 2.48 -5.11
N GLU A 230 -7.86 3.09 -6.11
CA GLU A 230 -8.45 4.08 -7.01
C GLU A 230 -9.65 3.48 -7.79
N TYR A 231 -9.58 2.20 -8.15
CA TYR A 231 -10.65 1.44 -8.81
C TYR A 231 -11.59 0.71 -7.83
N ARG A 232 -11.55 1.05 -6.53
CA ARG A 232 -12.34 0.41 -5.46
C ARG A 232 -12.08 -1.09 -5.30
N ILE A 233 -10.87 -1.52 -5.62
CA ILE A 233 -10.38 -2.87 -5.34
C ILE A 233 -9.56 -2.80 -4.06
N ASP A 234 -9.97 -3.53 -3.04
CA ASP A 234 -9.23 -3.59 -1.78
C ASP A 234 -7.87 -4.23 -1.96
N ALA A 235 -6.84 -3.51 -1.52
CA ALA A 235 -5.47 -3.93 -1.74
C ALA A 235 -4.53 -3.50 -0.62
N ILE A 236 -3.55 -4.37 -0.35
CA ILE A 236 -2.46 -4.10 0.60
C ILE A 236 -1.12 -4.47 -0.04
N SER A 237 -0.05 -3.75 0.29
CA SER A 237 1.32 -4.18 0.00
C SER A 237 2.00 -4.70 1.26
N VAL A 238 2.61 -5.86 1.12
CA VAL A 238 3.46 -6.50 2.12
C VAL A 238 4.90 -6.28 1.70
N ILE A 239 5.64 -5.52 2.51
CA ILE A 239 7.06 -5.27 2.29
C ILE A 239 7.85 -5.97 3.40
N ALA A 240 8.73 -6.90 3.04
CA ALA A 240 9.58 -7.56 4.03
C ALA A 240 10.63 -6.58 4.57
N ILE A 241 10.88 -6.64 5.88
CA ILE A 241 11.89 -5.82 6.55
C ILE A 241 13.03 -6.75 6.95
N PRO A 242 14.26 -6.55 6.45
CA PRO A 242 15.37 -7.42 6.79
C PRO A 242 15.69 -7.31 8.29
N ARG A 243 16.09 -8.43 8.88
CA ARG A 243 16.55 -8.46 10.27
C ARG A 243 17.88 -7.72 10.35
N ASP A 244 17.90 -6.57 11.01
CA ASP A 244 19.15 -5.89 11.37
C ASP A 244 20.00 -6.85 12.22
N VAL A 245 21.23 -7.14 11.78
CA VAL A 245 22.24 -7.77 12.64
C VAL A 245 22.50 -6.78 13.78
N ASP A 246 22.30 -7.22 15.02
CA ASP A 246 22.33 -6.38 16.23
C ASP A 246 23.41 -5.28 16.19
N GLY A 247 22.98 -4.03 16.00
CA GLY A 247 23.87 -2.86 16.00
C GLY A 247 23.65 -1.85 14.87
N LEU A 248 22.88 -2.21 13.84
CA LEU A 248 22.49 -1.24 12.82
C LEU A 248 20.98 -1.00 12.88
N GLU A 249 20.53 -0.04 13.68
CA GLU A 249 19.13 0.40 13.57
C GLU A 249 18.83 0.79 12.12
N CYS A 250 17.88 0.14 11.46
CA CYS A 250 17.10 0.76 10.40
C CYS A 250 16.37 1.97 11.00
N LYS A 251 17.08 3.10 11.08
CA LYS A 251 16.54 4.41 11.45
C LYS A 251 15.59 4.88 10.35
N LEU A 252 14.37 4.37 10.37
CA LEU A 252 13.25 4.90 9.57
C LEU A 252 12.78 6.29 10.04
N ASN A 253 13.49 6.92 10.98
CA ASN A 253 13.25 8.27 11.49
C ASN A 253 14.59 9.01 11.73
N THR A 254 15.27 9.41 10.65
CA THR A 254 16.12 10.60 10.65
C THR A 254 16.06 11.19 9.25
N ALA A 255 15.99 12.52 9.16
CA ALA A 255 16.16 13.21 7.90
C ALA A 255 17.42 12.65 7.19
N ASN A 256 17.22 12.16 5.96
CA ASN A 256 18.19 11.51 5.09
C ASN A 256 18.47 10.01 5.36
N PRO A 257 17.74 9.07 4.71
CA PRO A 257 18.05 7.63 4.72
C PRO A 257 19.22 7.26 3.78
N TYR A 258 19.90 8.24 3.15
CA TYR A 258 20.83 8.04 2.04
C TYR A 258 22.33 8.00 2.40
N ASN A 259 22.73 7.42 3.53
CA ASN A 259 24.17 7.27 3.76
C ASN A 259 24.58 5.96 4.43
N HIS A 260 24.03 4.86 3.92
CA HIS A 260 24.66 3.56 4.10
C HIS A 260 25.01 2.98 2.73
N ASN A 261 26.29 3.11 2.37
CA ASN A 261 26.95 2.36 1.30
C ASN A 261 27.05 0.87 1.66
N TYR A 262 25.92 0.20 1.91
CA TYR A 262 25.91 -1.26 1.83
C TYR A 262 25.86 -1.62 0.35
N ASN A 263 26.88 -2.34 -0.09
CA ASN A 263 26.87 -3.01 -1.37
C ASN A 263 25.82 -4.13 -1.26
N TYR A 264 24.56 -3.80 -1.54
CA TYR A 264 23.46 -4.77 -1.64
C TYR A 264 23.67 -5.58 -2.92
N ASN A 265 24.69 -6.43 -2.91
CA ASN A 265 24.81 -7.49 -3.89
C ASN A 265 23.59 -8.39 -3.73
N TYR A 266 22.98 -8.77 -4.85
CA TYR A 266 21.86 -9.69 -4.89
C TYR A 266 22.16 -10.92 -4.03
N THR A 267 21.33 -11.17 -3.01
CA THR A 267 21.39 -12.38 -2.19
C THR A 267 20.04 -13.08 -2.30
N PRO A 268 20.00 -14.30 -2.86
CA PRO A 268 18.74 -15.00 -3.06
C PRO A 268 18.14 -15.43 -1.71
N ILE A 269 16.80 -15.35 -1.60
CA ILE A 269 16.04 -15.87 -0.43
C ILE A 269 16.37 -17.35 -0.18
N VAL A 270 16.70 -18.10 -1.23
CA VAL A 270 16.97 -19.56 -1.22
C VAL A 270 18.16 -19.97 -0.34
N SER A 271 18.92 -19.00 0.22
CA SER A 271 19.99 -19.29 1.18
C SER A 271 19.49 -19.85 2.53
N ASP A 272 18.23 -19.65 2.90
CA ASP A 272 17.57 -20.34 4.03
C ASP A 272 16.24 -21.01 3.60
N PRO A 273 16.23 -22.34 3.41
CA PRO A 273 15.03 -23.10 3.03
C PRO A 273 13.85 -22.90 3.99
N TYR A 274 14.10 -22.71 5.30
CA TYR A 274 13.05 -22.59 6.30
C TYR A 274 12.36 -21.22 6.26
N GLY A 275 13.12 -20.15 6.01
CA GLY A 275 12.59 -18.80 5.83
C GLY A 275 11.71 -18.69 4.59
N ALA A 276 12.14 -19.29 3.47
CA ALA A 276 11.38 -19.31 2.23
C ALA A 276 10.02 -20.02 2.38
N CYS A 277 9.97 -21.17 3.06
CA CYS A 277 8.72 -21.90 3.29
C CYS A 277 7.70 -21.11 4.13
N ASN A 278 8.15 -20.39 5.16
CA ASN A 278 7.26 -19.57 5.98
C ASN A 278 6.69 -18.38 5.19
N ASN A 279 7.49 -17.78 4.30
CA ASN A 279 7.05 -16.70 3.42
C ASN A 279 5.95 -17.18 2.45
N ILE A 280 6.18 -18.31 1.77
CA ILE A 280 5.20 -18.94 0.85
C ILE A 280 3.89 -19.22 1.59
N ARG A 281 3.96 -19.89 2.74
CA ARG A 281 2.77 -20.29 3.51
C ARG A 281 1.94 -19.12 4.00
N SER A 282 2.60 -18.01 4.37
CA SER A 282 1.91 -16.79 4.82
C SER A 282 1.11 -16.16 3.67
N ILE A 283 1.74 -16.02 2.50
CA ILE A 283 1.09 -15.44 1.32
C ILE A 283 -0.02 -16.37 0.83
N GLU A 284 0.24 -17.67 0.74
CA GLU A 284 -0.79 -18.67 0.41
C GLU A 284 -2.01 -18.58 1.34
N SER A 285 -1.79 -18.48 2.65
CA SER A 285 -2.88 -18.36 3.63
C SER A 285 -3.69 -17.07 3.43
N LEU A 286 -3.04 -15.98 3.03
CA LEU A 286 -3.71 -14.71 2.69
C LEU A 286 -4.57 -14.86 1.44
N PHE A 287 -4.04 -15.48 0.37
CA PHE A 287 -4.79 -15.75 -0.85
C PHE A 287 -5.95 -16.72 -0.61
N ARG A 288 -5.78 -17.75 0.22
CA ARG A 288 -6.89 -18.63 0.65
C ARG A 288 -7.98 -17.86 1.40
N SER A 289 -7.61 -16.86 2.20
CA SER A 289 -8.58 -16.01 2.91
C SER A 289 -9.39 -15.14 1.94
N ILE A 290 -8.73 -14.53 0.96
CA ILE A 290 -9.40 -13.73 -0.10
C ILE A 290 -10.28 -14.64 -0.98
N ASN A 291 -9.78 -15.83 -1.33
CA ASN A 291 -10.51 -16.79 -2.16
C ASN A 291 -11.88 -17.17 -1.59
N ASN A 292 -11.95 -17.32 -0.27
CA ASN A 292 -13.15 -17.74 0.47
C ASN A 292 -14.19 -16.62 0.65
N LEU A 293 -13.90 -15.38 0.25
CA LEU A 293 -14.87 -14.30 0.30
C LEU A 293 -15.97 -14.54 -0.74
N LEU A 294 -17.23 -14.53 -0.30
CA LEU A 294 -18.39 -14.66 -1.20
C LEU A 294 -18.82 -13.31 -1.80
N GLU A 295 -18.49 -12.22 -1.11
CA GLU A 295 -18.83 -10.85 -1.51
C GLU A 295 -17.58 -9.97 -1.35
N HIS A 296 -17.56 -8.83 -2.04
CA HIS A 296 -16.53 -7.81 -1.83
C HIS A 296 -16.56 -7.31 -0.37
N PHE A 297 -15.46 -6.72 0.09
CA PHE A 297 -15.38 -6.22 1.46
C PHE A 297 -16.32 -5.01 1.67
N HIS A 298 -17.50 -5.25 2.26
CA HIS A 298 -18.55 -4.24 2.38
C HIS A 298 -18.94 -3.84 3.81
N GLN A 299 -18.63 -4.65 4.83
CA GLN A 299 -19.14 -4.42 6.20
C GLN A 299 -18.20 -3.61 7.11
N SER A 300 -16.92 -3.55 6.79
CA SER A 300 -15.90 -2.96 7.68
C SER A 300 -15.56 -1.50 7.37
N PHE A 301 -14.78 -0.88 8.27
CA PHE A 301 -14.53 0.56 8.28
C PHE A 301 -13.57 1.00 7.16
N PHE A 302 -13.96 2.04 6.42
CA PHE A 302 -13.14 2.68 5.37
C PHE A 302 -12.27 3.84 5.88
N LEU A 303 -12.49 4.30 7.12
CA LEU A 303 -11.66 5.31 7.76
C LEU A 303 -11.29 4.87 9.18
N TYR A 304 -10.01 4.62 9.38
CA TYR A 304 -9.45 4.13 10.63
C TYR A 304 -8.03 4.64 10.83
N LEU A 305 -7.58 4.65 12.08
CA LEU A 305 -6.18 4.89 12.44
C LEU A 305 -5.65 3.65 13.14
N LEU A 306 -4.47 3.17 12.72
CA LEU A 306 -3.80 2.03 13.35
C LEU A 306 -2.62 2.51 14.20
N PRO A 307 -2.83 2.77 15.52
CA PRO A 307 -1.74 3.11 16.43
C PRO A 307 -0.69 1.98 16.60
N ASP A 308 -1.13 0.73 16.49
CA ASP A 308 -0.32 -0.47 16.65
C ASP A 308 -0.86 -1.58 15.74
N SER A 309 -0.11 -2.65 15.48
CA SER A 309 -0.54 -3.72 14.57
C SER A 309 -1.73 -4.55 15.08
N LYS A 310 -2.03 -4.45 16.38
CA LYS A 310 -3.13 -5.16 17.04
C LYS A 310 -4.25 -4.25 17.52
N ARG A 311 -4.15 -2.93 17.27
CA ARG A 311 -5.09 -1.95 17.80
C ARG A 311 -5.50 -1.00 16.68
N TYR A 312 -6.80 -0.79 16.56
CA TYR A 312 -7.36 0.20 15.64
C TYR A 312 -8.22 1.21 16.41
N ILE A 313 -8.34 2.40 15.83
CA ILE A 313 -9.25 3.45 16.30
C ILE A 313 -10.20 3.74 15.16
N SER A 314 -11.50 3.53 15.39
CA SER A 314 -12.55 3.81 14.40
C SER A 314 -12.82 5.32 14.29
N ILE A 315 -13.35 5.75 13.14
CA ILE A 315 -13.77 7.13 12.90
C ILE A 315 -14.70 7.67 14.00
N GLY A 316 -15.60 6.84 14.52
CA GLY A 316 -16.56 7.24 15.56
C GLY A 316 -15.90 7.77 16.83
N ASN A 317 -14.71 7.26 17.18
CA ASN A 317 -14.03 7.62 18.42
C ASN A 317 -13.34 8.98 18.34
N TYR A 318 -12.84 9.40 17.17
CA TYR A 318 -12.09 10.65 17.03
C TYR A 318 -12.83 11.75 16.28
N ILE A 319 -13.89 11.45 15.52
CA ILE A 319 -14.60 12.45 14.72
C ILE A 319 -15.30 13.50 15.58
N VAL A 320 -15.92 13.10 16.70
CA VAL A 320 -16.63 14.01 17.60
C VAL A 320 -15.68 15.03 18.26
N PRO A 321 -14.55 14.62 18.87
CA PRO A 321 -13.54 15.55 19.36
C PRO A 321 -13.02 16.51 18.29
N VAL A 322 -12.75 16.02 17.07
CA VAL A 322 -12.26 16.84 15.96
C VAL A 322 -13.29 17.89 15.53
N ILE A 323 -14.57 17.52 15.42
CA ILE A 323 -15.66 18.45 15.09
C ILE A 323 -15.82 19.51 16.18
N LEU A 324 -15.82 19.11 17.46
CA LEU A 324 -15.92 20.07 18.56
C LEU A 324 -14.75 21.08 18.54
N MET A 325 -13.55 20.61 18.21
CA MET A 325 -12.37 21.46 18.13
C MET A 325 -12.42 22.42 16.92
N THR A 326 -12.84 21.95 15.75
CA THR A 326 -12.98 22.82 14.57
C THR A 326 -14.07 23.87 14.80
N VAL A 327 -15.20 23.50 15.38
CA VAL A 327 -16.27 24.44 15.76
C VAL A 327 -15.76 25.47 16.78
N ALA A 328 -15.02 25.05 17.81
CA ALA A 328 -14.44 25.96 18.80
C ALA A 328 -13.49 26.99 18.15
N ILE A 329 -12.64 26.55 17.22
CA ILE A 329 -11.72 27.43 16.47
C ILE A 329 -12.51 28.43 15.60
N LEU A 330 -13.55 27.97 14.90
CA LEU A 330 -14.40 28.83 14.07
C LEU A 330 -15.16 29.87 14.91
N LEU A 331 -15.69 29.48 16.07
CA LEU A 331 -16.38 30.38 17.00
C LEU A 331 -15.41 31.43 17.58
N LYS A 332 -14.17 31.05 17.90
CA LYS A 332 -13.13 31.98 18.35
C LYS A 332 -12.80 33.03 17.28
N LYS A 333 -12.70 32.61 16.00
CA LYS A 333 -12.49 33.52 14.86
C LYS A 333 -13.65 34.50 14.68
N ARG A 334 -14.91 34.05 14.85
CA ARG A 334 -16.11 34.91 14.75
C ARG A 334 -16.17 35.98 15.84
N LYS A 335 -15.66 35.69 17.05
CA LYS A 335 -15.53 36.72 18.10
C LYS A 335 -14.39 37.72 17.84
N PHE A 336 -13.33 37.30 17.13
CA PHE A 336 -12.18 38.16 16.79
C PHE A 336 -12.43 39.05 15.55
N GLY A 337 -13.30 38.64 14.62
CA GLY A 337 -13.72 39.42 13.45
C GLY A 337 -14.59 40.65 13.74
N ARG A 338 -14.68 41.10 15.01
CA ARG A 338 -15.30 42.38 15.40
C ARG A 338 -14.28 43.52 15.57
N TYR A 339 -12.99 43.26 15.41
CA TYR A 339 -11.97 44.31 15.30
C TYR A 339 -11.52 44.43 13.84
N ASN A 340 -11.79 45.58 13.22
CA ASN A 340 -11.40 45.92 11.85
C ASN A 340 -9.88 45.81 11.69
N VAL A 341 -9.41 44.71 11.11
CA VAL A 341 -8.10 44.64 10.46
C VAL A 341 -8.35 44.11 9.05
N GLN A 342 -8.23 45.01 8.08
CA GLN A 342 -8.16 44.69 6.65
C GLN A 342 -6.88 43.91 6.39
N THR A 343 -6.95 42.59 6.39
CA THR A 343 -5.91 41.74 5.77
C THR A 343 -6.55 40.54 5.08
N SER A 344 -6.53 40.59 3.73
CA SER A 344 -6.61 39.47 2.77
C SER A 344 -7.54 38.31 3.17
N ALA A 345 -8.84 38.59 3.21
CA ALA A 345 -9.89 37.65 3.58
C ALA A 345 -10.32 36.70 2.44
N ASP A 346 -9.78 36.86 1.23
CA ASP A 346 -10.26 36.10 0.06
C ASP A 346 -9.57 34.73 -0.09
N GLY A 347 -8.36 34.54 0.45
CA GLY A 347 -7.60 33.29 0.29
C GLY A 347 -8.11 32.13 1.17
N ALA A 348 -8.53 32.41 2.41
CA ALA A 348 -8.88 31.36 3.37
C ALA A 348 -10.33 30.86 3.23
N PHE A 349 -11.24 31.71 2.73
CA PHE A 349 -12.61 31.31 2.42
C PHE A 349 -12.66 30.50 1.12
N ASN A 350 -11.85 30.89 0.12
CA ASN A 350 -11.66 30.09 -1.09
C ASN A 350 -10.97 28.75 -0.78
N ALA A 351 -9.99 28.69 0.13
CA ALA A 351 -9.36 27.43 0.54
C ALA A 351 -10.32 26.46 1.24
N PHE A 352 -11.28 26.96 2.02
CA PHE A 352 -12.27 26.11 2.70
C PHE A 352 -13.42 25.70 1.76
N GLN A 353 -13.86 26.59 0.86
CA GLN A 353 -14.80 26.19 -0.21
C GLN A 353 -14.15 25.18 -1.15
N LEU A 354 -12.89 25.38 -1.56
CA LEU A 354 -12.13 24.41 -2.37
C LEU A 354 -11.97 23.07 -1.64
N ALA A 355 -11.65 23.05 -0.34
CA ALA A 355 -11.54 21.79 0.40
C ALA A 355 -12.89 21.05 0.57
N SER A 356 -14.01 21.77 0.55
CA SER A 356 -15.36 21.15 0.63
C SER A 356 -16.01 20.87 -0.73
N LEU A 357 -15.53 21.51 -1.80
CA LEU A 357 -16.00 21.31 -3.18
C LEU A 357 -15.09 20.37 -3.98
N GLN A 358 -13.83 20.16 -3.60
CA GLN A 358 -12.93 19.21 -4.26
C GLN A 358 -13.29 17.73 -4.00
N THR A 359 -14.30 17.43 -3.18
CA THR A 359 -14.94 16.11 -3.19
C THR A 359 -15.78 15.86 -4.45
N PHE A 360 -15.98 16.86 -5.30
CA PHE A 360 -16.52 16.71 -6.66
C PHE A 360 -15.82 17.70 -7.61
N VAL A 361 -15.02 17.18 -8.54
CA VAL A 361 -14.34 17.84 -9.69
C VAL A 361 -12.81 18.00 -9.52
N VAL A 362 -12.11 17.16 -10.29
CA VAL A 362 -10.66 17.15 -10.58
C VAL A 362 -10.28 18.37 -11.42
N TYR A 363 -9.15 19.06 -11.13
CA TYR A 363 -8.16 19.60 -12.09
C TYR A 363 -6.91 20.17 -11.36
N PRO A 364 -5.73 20.21 -12.00
CA PRO A 364 -4.41 20.36 -11.36
C PRO A 364 -3.94 21.83 -11.29
N GLY A 365 -3.06 22.16 -10.33
CA GLY A 365 -2.24 23.37 -10.43
C GLY A 365 -1.69 24.00 -9.15
N ASN A 366 -0.38 23.81 -8.96
CA ASN A 366 0.64 24.68 -8.37
C ASN A 366 0.66 25.09 -6.88
N SER A 367 1.83 24.80 -6.29
CA SER A 367 2.28 25.04 -4.93
C SER A 367 2.84 26.46 -4.72
N SER A 368 2.38 27.17 -3.69
CA SER A 368 3.22 28.01 -2.83
C SER A 368 2.39 28.58 -1.67
N ASN A 369 2.97 28.61 -0.47
CA ASN A 369 2.49 29.22 0.80
C ASN A 369 1.90 28.27 1.86
N PHE A 370 2.75 27.40 2.43
CA PHE A 370 2.50 26.67 3.69
C PHE A 370 3.54 27.06 4.75
N GLY A 371 3.37 28.21 5.39
CA GLY A 371 4.36 28.77 6.33
C GLY A 371 3.88 29.10 7.75
N VAL A 372 2.58 29.03 8.08
CA VAL A 372 2.09 29.69 9.32
C VAL A 372 1.23 28.79 10.24
N THR A 373 0.92 27.54 9.88
CA THR A 373 -0.01 26.70 10.66
C THR A 373 0.62 25.76 11.69
N CYS A 374 1.95 25.69 11.84
CA CYS A 374 2.60 24.69 12.70
C CYS A 374 2.66 25.01 14.21
N ARG A 375 2.33 26.21 14.67
CA ARG A 375 2.51 26.57 16.11
C ARG A 375 1.32 26.27 17.02
N ALA A 376 0.14 25.96 16.50
CA ALA A 376 -1.05 25.73 17.33
C ALA A 376 -1.26 24.25 17.74
N ILE A 377 -0.62 23.30 17.05
CA ILE A 377 -0.88 21.86 17.22
C ILE A 377 -0.08 21.24 18.37
N PHE A 378 1.06 21.82 18.74
CA PHE A 378 1.99 21.21 19.71
C PHE A 378 1.62 21.39 21.19
N GLY A 379 0.68 22.28 21.54
CA GLY A 379 0.43 22.65 22.94
C GLY A 379 -0.57 21.80 23.72
N PHE A 380 -1.40 20.96 23.08
CA PHE A 380 -2.67 20.55 23.70
C PHE A 380 -2.92 19.05 23.91
N PHE A 381 -2.06 18.16 23.42
CA PHE A 381 -2.26 16.71 23.61
C PHE A 381 -1.95 16.20 25.03
N ALA A 382 -1.31 17.02 25.88
CA ALA A 382 -0.97 16.64 27.25
C ALA A 382 -2.17 16.57 28.22
N ALA A 383 -3.35 17.09 27.85
CA ALA A 383 -4.50 17.19 28.75
C ALA A 383 -5.53 16.05 28.63
N CYS A 384 -5.45 15.18 27.62
CA CYS A 384 -6.46 14.14 27.39
C CYS A 384 -6.06 12.72 27.84
N LEU A 385 -4.88 12.54 28.44
CA LEU A 385 -4.38 11.20 28.83
C LEU A 385 -4.64 10.83 30.29
N GLN A 386 -5.48 11.57 31.03
CA GLN A 386 -5.63 11.35 32.47
C GLN A 386 -6.97 10.77 32.93
N ASP A 387 -7.93 10.50 32.03
CA ASP A 387 -9.17 9.83 32.40
C ASP A 387 -9.59 8.80 31.34
N SER A 388 -9.08 7.57 31.45
CA SER A 388 -9.78 6.38 30.95
C SER A 388 -9.32 5.11 31.66
N ASP A 389 -9.20 5.17 32.99
CA ASP A 389 -9.41 3.98 33.82
C ASP A 389 -10.93 3.78 33.95
N SER A 390 -11.53 3.06 33.02
CA SER A 390 -12.73 2.27 33.29
C SER A 390 -13.11 1.41 32.09
N GLN A 391 -13.09 0.10 32.35
CA GLN A 391 -14.01 -0.89 31.81
C GLN A 391 -13.99 -1.05 30.28
N PHE A 392 -13.43 -2.13 29.78
CA PHE A 392 -14.21 -3.21 29.15
C PHE A 392 -13.25 -4.38 28.84
N TYR A 393 -13.69 -5.55 29.26
CA TYR A 393 -13.05 -6.86 29.10
C TYR A 393 -12.87 -7.24 27.62
#